data_AF-A0AAD3AMQ8-F1
#
_entry.id   AF-A0AAD3AMQ8-F1
#
_cell.length_a   1.000
_cell.length_b   1.000
_cell.length_c   1.000
_cell.angle_alpha   90.00
_cell.angle_beta   90.00
_cell.angle_gamma   90.00
#
_symmetry.space_group_name_H-M   'P 1'
#
loop_
_entity.id
_entity.type
_entity.pdbx_description
1 polymer ?
#
loop_
_entity_poly.entity_id
_entity_poly.type
_entity_poly.pdbx_seq_one_letter_code
_entity_poly.pdbx_strand_id
1 'polypeptide(L)'
;MSESSGQGDALSESCPNDDSHGAVGCAEVIRQVWLLLDGECGPDTREQLRRHLEACPGCFKHYGLEERIKALIATKCKGEKAPEGLRERLRLEIRRTTIIRGTQ
;
A
#
# COMPACT_ATOMS: atom_id res chain seq x y z
N MET A 1 49.15 8.77 -12.36
CA MET A 1 47.99 7.91 -12.08
C MET A 1 47.28 8.56 -10.90
N SER A 2 46.32 9.44 -11.20
CA SER A 2 45.56 10.18 -10.20
C SER A 2 44.20 9.50 -10.13
N GLU A 3 44.02 8.65 -9.13
CA GLU A 3 42.77 7.95 -8.89
C GLU A 3 41.84 8.87 -8.10
N SER A 4 41.03 9.63 -8.82
CA SER A 4 39.91 10.36 -8.24
C SER A 4 38.78 9.35 -8.00
N SER A 5 38.73 8.77 -6.81
CA SER A 5 37.59 8.00 -6.33
C SER A 5 36.38 8.92 -6.20
N GLY A 6 35.45 8.81 -7.16
CA GLY A 6 34.13 9.41 -7.04
C GLY A 6 33.40 8.80 -5.86
N GLN A 7 33.14 9.59 -4.82
CA GLN A 7 32.13 9.24 -3.83
C GLN A 7 30.77 9.21 -4.54
N GLY A 8 30.18 8.03 -4.66
CA GLY A 8 28.78 7.88 -5.06
C GLY A 8 27.89 8.42 -3.94
N ASP A 9 27.04 9.38 -4.29
CA ASP A 9 25.96 9.89 -3.47
C ASP A 9 25.04 8.74 -3.02
N ALA A 10 25.16 8.35 -1.76
CA ALA A 10 24.23 7.45 -1.10
C ALA A 10 22.93 8.21 -0.81
N LEU A 11 21.99 8.16 -1.78
CA LEU A 11 20.58 8.44 -1.55
C LEU A 11 20.01 7.40 -0.58
N SER A 12 20.12 7.66 0.72
CA SER A 12 19.30 7.01 1.74
C SER A 12 18.85 8.05 2.76
N GLU A 13 17.85 8.84 2.40
CA GLU A 13 17.03 9.56 3.40
C GLU A 13 16.13 8.55 4.12
N SER A 14 16.73 7.62 4.87
CA SER A 14 16.02 6.87 5.89
C SER A 14 15.86 7.78 7.10
N CYS A 15 14.69 7.74 7.75
CA CYS A 15 14.44 8.49 8.97
C CYS A 15 15.52 8.16 10.02
N PRO A 16 16.23 9.15 10.59
CA PRO A 16 17.33 8.91 11.52
C PRO A 16 16.88 8.34 12.89
N ASN A 17 15.56 8.28 13.16
CA ASN A 17 15.00 7.72 14.39
C ASN A 17 13.91 6.69 14.05
N ASP A 18 14.26 5.39 14.08
CA ASP A 18 13.35 4.28 13.76
C ASP A 18 12.24 4.10 14.81
N ASP A 19 12.49 4.49 16.08
CA ASP A 19 11.68 4.06 17.23
C ASP A 19 10.92 5.18 18.00
N SER A 20 11.09 6.47 17.65
CA SER A 20 10.52 7.58 18.46
C SER A 20 9.08 7.99 18.12
N HIS A 21 8.45 7.36 17.12
CA HIS A 21 7.20 7.87 16.53
C HIS A 21 5.96 6.99 16.76
N GLY A 22 6.04 5.97 17.61
CA GLY A 22 4.86 5.17 18.00
C GLY A 22 5.19 3.76 18.48
N ALA A 23 4.15 2.93 18.60
CA ALA A 23 4.28 1.52 18.99
C ALA A 23 4.88 0.63 17.87
N VAL A 24 4.90 1.13 16.63
CA VAL A 24 5.49 0.46 15.46
C VAL A 24 6.64 1.32 14.93
N GLY A 25 7.76 0.69 14.61
CA GLY A 25 8.94 1.35 14.07
C GLY A 25 8.80 1.71 12.58
N CYS A 26 9.63 2.63 12.09
CA CYS A 26 9.58 3.10 10.69
C CYS A 26 9.77 1.95 9.70
N ALA A 27 10.68 1.01 9.99
CA ALA A 27 10.91 -0.17 9.16
C ALA A 27 9.65 -1.03 8.98
N GLU A 28 8.86 -1.19 10.04
CA GLU A 28 7.62 -1.96 9.99
C GLU A 28 6.53 -1.24 9.18
N VAL A 29 6.42 0.07 9.33
CA VAL A 29 5.49 0.88 8.53
C VAL A 29 5.81 0.77 7.04
N ILE A 30 7.08 0.85 6.68
CA ILE A 30 7.53 0.72 5.28
C ILE A 30 7.21 -0.67 4.73
N ARG A 31 7.40 -1.74 5.51
CA ARG A 31 7.04 -3.11 5.09
C ARG A 31 5.54 -3.26 4.84
N GLN A 32 4.71 -2.62 5.66
CA GLN A 32 3.25 -2.78 5.59
C GLN A 32 2.54 -1.75 4.71
N VAL A 33 3.26 -0.79 4.13
CA VAL A 33 2.67 0.33 3.38
C VAL A 33 1.79 -0.13 2.21
N TRP A 34 2.20 -1.20 1.51
CA TRP A 34 1.45 -1.77 0.39
C TRP A 34 0.16 -2.45 0.84
N LEU A 35 0.21 -3.26 1.90
CA LEU A 35 -0.98 -3.87 2.52
C LEU A 35 -1.98 -2.80 2.98
N LEU A 36 -1.48 -1.69 3.53
CA LEU A 36 -2.31 -0.54 3.92
C LEU A 36 -2.97 0.09 2.69
N LEU A 37 -2.21 0.32 1.62
CA LEU A 37 -2.71 0.89 0.36
C LEU A 37 -3.71 -0.04 -0.34
N ASP A 38 -3.55 -1.36 -0.25
CA ASP A 38 -4.46 -2.37 -0.81
C ASP A 38 -5.71 -2.60 0.07
N GLY A 39 -5.72 -2.06 1.29
CA GLY A 39 -6.81 -2.24 2.24
C GLY A 39 -6.81 -3.62 2.90
N GLU A 40 -5.73 -4.37 2.77
CA GLU A 40 -5.53 -5.73 3.29
C GLU A 40 -5.06 -5.77 4.74
N CYS A 41 -4.77 -4.61 5.35
CA CYS A 41 -4.52 -4.52 6.78
C CYS A 41 -5.80 -4.70 7.60
N GLY A 42 -5.68 -5.46 8.70
CA GLY A 42 -6.68 -5.52 9.76
C GLY A 42 -6.91 -4.15 10.43
N PRO A 43 -8.03 -3.97 11.16
CA PRO A 43 -8.41 -2.67 11.72
C PRO A 43 -7.37 -2.12 12.72
N ASP A 44 -6.82 -2.96 13.59
CA ASP A 44 -5.85 -2.55 14.60
C ASP A 44 -4.52 -2.12 13.97
N THR A 45 -4.04 -2.90 13.00
CA THR A 45 -2.83 -2.61 12.23
C THR A 45 -2.98 -1.29 11.46
N ARG A 46 -4.12 -1.09 10.81
CA ARG A 46 -4.41 0.15 10.07
C ARG A 46 -4.32 1.38 10.96
N GLU A 47 -4.87 1.30 12.18
CA GLU A 47 -4.83 2.38 13.14
C GLU A 47 -3.39 2.67 13.63
N GLN A 48 -2.62 1.63 13.95
CA GLN A 48 -1.22 1.78 14.36
C GLN A 48 -0.36 2.43 13.27
N LEU A 49 -0.51 1.98 12.02
CA LEU A 49 0.20 2.54 10.87
C LEU A 49 -0.18 4.01 10.64
N ARG A 50 -1.47 4.37 10.74
CA ARG A 50 -1.92 5.76 10.60
C ARG A 50 -1.32 6.68 11.64
N ARG A 51 -1.34 6.28 12.92
CA ARG A 51 -0.72 7.06 14.00
C ARG A 51 0.75 7.33 13.75
N HIS A 52 1.49 6.32 13.30
CA HIS A 52 2.90 6.51 12.96
C HIS A 52 3.08 7.45 11.75
N LEU A 53 2.27 7.29 10.69
CA LEU A 53 2.33 8.18 9.52
C LEU A 53 2.03 9.65 9.86
N GLU A 54 1.14 9.90 10.82
CA GLU A 54 0.86 11.24 11.35
C GLU A 54 2.02 11.81 12.17
N ALA A 55 2.73 10.96 12.93
CA ALA A 55 3.84 11.35 13.79
C ALA A 55 5.21 11.43 13.07
N CYS A 56 5.35 10.77 11.92
CA CYS A 56 6.62 10.63 11.19
C CYS A 56 6.53 11.17 9.75
N PRO A 57 7.01 12.41 9.51
CA PRO A 57 6.98 13.03 8.18
C PRO A 57 7.74 12.25 7.11
N GLY A 58 8.80 11.51 7.47
CA GLY A 58 9.54 10.70 6.51
C GLY A 58 8.74 9.48 6.04
N CYS A 59 8.14 8.72 6.95
CA CYS A 59 7.22 7.64 6.59
C CYS A 59 6.00 8.16 5.80
N PHE A 60 5.50 9.36 6.13
CA PHE A 60 4.44 10.00 5.34
C PHE A 60 4.87 10.30 3.90
N LYS A 61 6.10 10.79 3.69
CA LYS A 61 6.67 11.00 2.34
C LYS A 61 6.80 9.68 1.58
N HIS A 62 7.30 8.62 2.22
CA HIS A 62 7.39 7.29 1.62
C HIS A 62 6.00 6.77 1.22
N TYR A 63 5.03 6.83 2.12
CA TYR A 63 3.64 6.48 1.84
C TYR A 63 3.09 7.22 0.59
N GLY A 64 3.28 8.54 0.52
CA GLY A 64 2.82 9.33 -0.62
C GLY A 64 3.57 9.02 -1.93
N LEU A 65 4.80 8.52 -1.88
CA LEU A 65 5.48 8.01 -3.08
C LEU A 65 4.83 6.70 -3.55
N GLU A 66 4.66 5.73 -2.65
CA GLU A 66 4.07 4.42 -2.97
C GLU A 66 2.64 4.56 -3.48
N GLU A 67 1.84 5.45 -2.90
CA GLU A 67 0.48 5.77 -3.37
C GLU A 67 0.48 6.27 -4.83
N ARG A 68 1.40 7.18 -5.17
CA ARG A 68 1.54 7.71 -6.54
C ARG A 68 1.99 6.65 -7.52
N ILE A 69 2.92 5.78 -7.11
CA ILE A 69 3.37 4.64 -7.93
C ILE A 69 2.19 3.71 -8.20
N LYS A 70 1.44 3.34 -7.16
CA LYS A 70 0.26 2.49 -7.28
C LYS A 70 -0.81 3.10 -8.19
N ALA A 71 -1.09 4.40 -8.05
CA ALA A 71 -2.03 5.11 -8.93
C ALA A 71 -1.57 5.13 -10.40
N LEU A 72 -0.27 5.28 -10.63
CA LEU A 72 0.32 5.22 -11.97
C LEU A 72 0.15 3.82 -12.58
N ILE A 73 0.45 2.77 -11.82
CA ILE A 73 0.25 1.38 -12.25
C ILE A 73 -1.22 1.13 -12.57
N ALA A 74 -2.14 1.54 -11.69
CA ALA A 74 -3.58 1.39 -11.95
C ALA A 74 -4.02 2.11 -13.23
N THR A 75 -3.41 3.25 -13.56
CA THR A 75 -3.77 4.03 -14.76
C THR A 75 -3.19 3.43 -16.04
N LYS A 76 -1.94 2.94 -15.99
CA LYS A 76 -1.18 2.45 -17.16
C LYS A 76 -1.38 0.95 -17.43
N CYS A 77 -1.67 0.19 -16.39
CA CYS A 77 -1.85 -1.25 -16.42
C CYS A 77 -3.30 -1.67 -16.14
N LYS A 78 -4.28 -0.74 -16.27
CA LYS A 78 -5.69 -1.14 -16.36
C LYS A 78 -5.83 -2.00 -17.61
N GLY A 79 -5.99 -3.31 -17.42
CA GLY A 79 -6.24 -4.22 -18.53
C GLY A 79 -7.55 -3.87 -19.26
N GLU A 80 -7.93 -4.72 -20.20
CA GLU A 80 -9.22 -4.58 -20.88
C GLU A 80 -10.38 -4.70 -19.88
N LYS A 81 -11.46 -3.96 -20.13
CA LYS A 81 -12.68 -4.10 -19.34
C LYS A 81 -13.16 -5.55 -19.42
N ALA A 82 -13.52 -6.11 -18.28
CA ALA A 82 -14.11 -7.44 -18.22
C ALA A 82 -15.30 -7.53 -19.21
N PRO A 83 -15.39 -8.60 -20.02
CA PRO A 83 -16.47 -8.79 -20.98
C PRO A 83 -17.85 -8.73 -20.31
N GLU A 84 -18.85 -8.17 -20.98
CA GLU A 84 -20.18 -7.98 -20.40
C GLU A 84 -20.84 -9.31 -19.99
N GLY A 85 -20.69 -10.36 -20.80
CA GLY A 85 -21.21 -11.69 -20.48
C GLY A 85 -20.61 -12.29 -19.20
N LEU A 86 -19.33 -12.01 -18.89
CA LEU A 86 -18.72 -12.43 -17.62
C LEU A 86 -19.34 -11.68 -16.45
N ARG A 87 -19.55 -10.37 -16.61
CA ARG A 87 -20.16 -9.50 -15.59
C ARG A 87 -21.61 -9.92 -15.29
N GLU A 88 -22.38 -10.27 -16.30
CA GLU A 88 -23.75 -10.75 -16.15
C GLU A 88 -23.82 -12.09 -15.43
N ARG A 89 -22.99 -13.05 -15.84
CA ARG A 89 -22.88 -14.36 -15.17
C ARG A 89 -22.51 -14.21 -13.69
N LEU A 90 -21.52 -13.38 -13.38
CA LEU A 90 -21.13 -13.07 -11.99
C LEU A 90 -22.30 -12.50 -11.18
N ARG A 91 -23.04 -11.53 -11.73
CA ARG A 91 -24.21 -10.95 -11.05
C ARG A 91 -25.29 -11.98 -10.76
N LEU A 92 -25.55 -12.90 -11.70
CA LEU A 92 -26.54 -13.97 -11.51
C LEU A 92 -26.11 -14.94 -10.40
N GLU A 93 -24.87 -15.41 -10.43
CA GLU A 93 -24.35 -16.36 -9.43
C GLU A 93 -24.27 -15.76 -8.03
N ILE A 94 -23.86 -14.48 -7.92
CA ILE A 94 -23.86 -13.77 -6.63
C ILE A 94 -25.29 -13.69 -6.07
N ARG A 95 -26.26 -13.25 -6.89
CA ARG A 95 -27.68 -13.17 -6.46
C ARG A 95 -28.21 -14.53 -6.01
N ARG A 96 -27.94 -15.58 -6.77
CA ARG A 96 -28.34 -16.96 -6.42
C ARG A 96 -27.78 -17.38 -5.07
N THR A 97 -26.49 -17.13 -4.84
CA THR A 97 -25.81 -17.48 -3.59
C THR A 97 -26.36 -16.69 -2.40
N THR A 98 -26.70 -15.41 -2.57
CA THR A 98 -27.29 -14.59 -1.51
C THR A 98 -28.68 -15.08 -1.11
N ILE A 99 -29.52 -15.52 -2.06
CA ILE A 99 -30.86 -16.04 -1.77
C ILE A 99 -30.77 -17.31 -0.90
N ILE A 100 -29.87 -18.23 -1.22
CA ILE A 100 -29.72 -19.52 -0.52
C ILE A 100 -29.24 -19.34 0.94
N ARG A 101 -28.50 -18.28 1.23
CA ARG A 101 -27.99 -17.97 2.58
C ARG A 101 -28.97 -17.16 3.43
N GLY A 102 -29.94 -16.47 2.84
CA GLY A 102 -30.94 -15.68 3.56
C GLY A 102 -32.21 -16.45 3.94
N THR A 103 -32.41 -17.64 3.39
CA THR A 103 -33.54 -18.54 3.69
C THR A 103 -33.19 -19.67 4.66
N GLN A 104 -32.04 -19.58 5.34
CA GLN A 104 -31.62 -20.48 6.43
C GLN A 104 -31.54 -19.69 7.74
#